data_AF-A0A3P7KAP2-F1
#
_entry.id   AF-A0A3P7KAP2-F1
#
_cell.length_a   1.000
_cell.length_b   1.000
_cell.length_c   1.000
_cell.angle_alpha   90.00
_cell.angle_beta   90.00
_cell.angle_gamma   90.00
#
_symmetry.space_group_name_H-M   'P 1'
#
loop_
_entity.id
_entity.type
_entity.pdbx_description
1 polymer ?
#
loop_
_entity_poly.entity_id
_entity_poly.type
_entity_poly.pdbx_seq_one_letter_code
_entity_poly.pdbx_strand_id
1 'polypeptide(L)'
;MHSGRRIEELFKKGALEWQKDTCINFYESPNGEGTSKYTLKLVEKHVFNLCMQVGIAAHEIGHAIGMFHTQSRHDRDQYIMLDINSIKPDGLDQFDKEPPNRNENYGIPYDYGSIMHYGSRSFSYNKQRTMIPYDDRYVDTLGSPFISFYELLMMNIHYNCLDKCKSNPSAAKCYMGGFPHPRDCSKCICPGGYGGKLCNERPQGCGKILQATSTFQPLEDSVGYDHIQNTRDAKDEFLKCNYWIQAPQGRRIEVKFVSTDGVATDGCYYDGVEIKAQKDQRLTGYRYLR
;
A
#
# COMPACT_ATOMS: atom_id res chain seq x y z
N MET A 1 9.89 13.28 28.09
CA MET A 1 11.10 13.36 27.23
C MET A 1 11.40 12.11 26.38
N HIS A 2 10.63 11.01 26.46
CA HIS A 2 10.85 9.80 25.61
C HIS A 2 9.94 9.69 24.37
N SER A 3 8.88 10.50 24.26
CA SER A 3 7.91 10.43 23.15
C SER A 3 8.44 11.05 21.84
N GLY A 4 9.01 12.26 21.91
CA GLY A 4 9.46 13.01 20.72
C GLY A 4 10.53 12.31 19.86
N ARG A 5 11.54 11.66 20.48
CA ARG A 5 12.57 10.93 19.71
C ARG A 5 12.00 9.75 18.94
N ARG A 6 10.97 9.09 19.46
CA ARG A 6 10.35 7.93 18.79
C ARG A 6 9.58 8.37 17.55
N ILE A 7 8.88 9.51 17.61
CA ILE A 7 8.11 10.06 16.48
C ILE A 7 9.04 10.53 15.37
N GLU A 8 10.12 11.21 15.72
CA GLU A 8 11.15 11.61 14.76
C GLU A 8 11.68 10.41 13.96
N GLU A 9 12.04 9.32 14.64
CA GLU A 9 12.51 8.09 13.98
C GLU A 9 11.48 7.46 13.04
N LEU A 10 10.18 7.54 13.38
CA LEU A 10 9.11 7.01 12.54
C LEU A 10 8.94 7.81 11.26
N PHE A 11 9.02 9.13 11.34
CA PHE A 11 8.97 9.99 10.15
C PHE A 11 10.23 9.88 9.30
N LYS A 12 11.40 9.63 9.89
CA LYS A 12 12.60 9.26 9.11
C LYS A 12 12.36 7.97 8.34
N LYS A 13 11.81 6.93 8.97
CA LYS A 13 11.46 5.67 8.30
C LYS A 13 10.40 5.85 7.22
N GLY A 14 9.32 6.58 7.50
CA GLY A 14 8.29 6.90 6.50
C GLY A 14 8.84 7.68 5.30
N ALA A 15 9.77 8.62 5.54
CA ALA A 15 10.46 9.34 4.47
C ALA A 15 11.34 8.42 3.63
N LEU A 16 12.03 7.46 4.26
CA LEU A 16 12.80 6.44 3.56
C LEU A 16 11.93 5.53 2.68
N GLU A 17 10.70 5.20 3.11
CA GLU A 17 9.74 4.42 2.33
C GLU A 17 9.36 5.12 1.01
N TRP A 18 9.21 6.44 1.01
CA TRP A 18 9.01 7.21 -0.23
C TRP A 18 10.31 7.42 -1.00
N GLN A 19 11.42 7.72 -0.30
CA GLN A 19 12.69 8.03 -0.93
C GLN A 19 13.26 6.85 -1.71
N LYS A 20 13.10 5.62 -1.19
CA LYS A 20 13.68 4.42 -1.79
C LYS A 20 13.15 4.17 -3.21
N ASP A 21 11.86 4.36 -3.45
CA ASP A 21 11.17 4.01 -4.70
C ASP A 21 10.70 5.24 -5.52
N THR A 22 11.15 6.44 -5.15
CA THR A 22 10.90 7.67 -5.92
C THR A 22 12.19 8.44 -6.13
N CYS A 23 12.14 9.50 -6.95
CA CYS A 23 13.24 10.45 -7.05
C CYS A 23 13.22 11.57 -6.01
N ILE A 24 12.24 11.57 -5.09
CA ILE A 24 12.05 12.58 -4.05
C ILE A 24 13.08 12.36 -2.95
N ASN A 25 13.81 13.41 -2.55
CA ASN A 25 14.75 13.36 -1.44
C ASN A 25 14.17 14.09 -0.22
N PHE A 26 14.38 13.51 0.95
CA PHE A 26 14.03 14.10 2.23
C PHE A 26 15.30 14.44 3.00
N TYR A 27 15.30 15.61 3.65
CA TYR A 27 16.43 16.12 4.42
C TYR A 27 15.94 16.68 5.75
N GLU A 28 16.70 16.48 6.82
CA GLU A 28 16.43 17.12 8.10
C GLU A 28 16.80 18.61 8.03
N SER A 29 15.88 19.50 8.42
CA SER A 29 16.20 20.92 8.60
C SER A 29 16.67 21.16 10.04
N PRO A 30 17.85 21.77 10.26
CA PRO A 30 18.38 22.06 11.60
C PRO A 30 17.46 22.95 12.45
N ASN A 31 16.65 23.81 11.81
CA ASN A 31 15.83 24.81 12.50
C ASN A 31 14.31 24.63 12.25
N GLY A 32 13.90 23.56 11.56
CA GLY A 32 12.51 23.42 11.08
C GLY A 32 12.10 24.46 10.03
N GLU A 33 13.03 25.33 9.62
CA GLU A 33 12.87 26.30 8.55
C GLU A 33 13.46 25.69 7.27
N GLY A 34 12.62 25.57 6.24
CA GLY A 34 13.03 25.13 4.92
C GLY A 34 12.47 26.07 3.87
N THR A 35 13.28 26.43 2.88
CA THR A 35 12.85 27.13 1.66
C THR A 35 12.21 26.18 0.63
N SER A 36 11.92 24.93 1.03
CA SER A 36 11.25 23.92 0.21
C SER A 36 9.78 24.26 0.00
N LYS A 37 9.22 23.86 -1.15
CA LYS A 37 7.80 24.09 -1.49
C LYS A 37 6.81 23.41 -0.53
N TYR A 38 7.25 22.43 0.24
CA TYR A 38 6.43 21.67 1.18
C TYR A 38 7.17 21.52 2.51
N THR A 39 6.48 21.78 3.62
CA THR A 39 7.00 21.68 5.00
C THR A 39 6.11 20.74 5.79
N LEU A 40 6.68 19.67 6.33
CA LEU A 40 5.99 18.73 7.21
C LEU A 40 6.15 19.17 8.67
N LYS A 41 5.05 19.41 9.38
CA LYS A 41 5.05 19.72 10.82
C LYS A 41 4.56 18.52 11.62
N LEU A 42 5.41 17.99 12.50
CA LEU A 42 5.08 16.85 13.36
C LEU A 42 4.06 17.26 14.44
N VAL A 43 2.95 16.52 14.56
CA VAL A 43 1.96 16.67 15.63
C VAL A 43 1.78 15.33 16.35
N GLU A 44 1.90 15.33 17.68
CA GLU A 44 1.81 14.13 18.52
C GLU A 44 0.37 13.58 18.60
N LYS A 45 0.14 12.31 18.20
CA LYS A 45 -1.05 11.51 18.55
C LYS A 45 -0.68 10.06 18.89
N HIS A 46 -1.45 9.45 19.79
CA HIS A 46 -1.16 8.23 20.58
C HIS A 46 -0.85 6.94 19.77
N VAL A 47 -0.13 6.00 20.43
CA VAL A 47 0.71 4.91 19.85
C VAL A 47 0.06 3.51 19.86
N PHE A 48 0.08 2.81 18.71
CA PHE A 48 0.00 1.33 18.54
C PHE A 48 1.31 0.80 17.88
N ASN A 49 1.50 -0.48 17.52
CA ASN A 49 2.75 -1.17 17.01
C ASN A 49 3.69 -0.32 16.08
N LEU A 50 4.95 -0.73 15.85
CA LEU A 50 5.95 0.10 15.14
C LEU A 50 5.75 0.17 13.61
N CYS A 51 5.39 -0.92 12.93
CA CYS A 51 5.22 -0.91 11.47
C CYS A 51 4.02 -0.06 11.02
N MET A 52 2.90 -0.27 11.70
CA MET A 52 1.76 0.64 11.80
C MET A 52 2.14 2.14 11.85
N GLN A 53 3.04 2.50 12.76
CA GLN A 53 3.46 3.89 12.95
C GLN A 53 4.29 4.41 11.77
N VAL A 54 5.09 3.54 11.13
CA VAL A 54 5.79 3.89 9.88
C VAL A 54 4.79 4.09 8.74
N GLY A 55 3.77 3.24 8.62
CA GLY A 55 2.69 3.42 7.65
C GLY A 55 1.92 4.72 7.85
N ILE A 56 1.58 5.07 9.09
CA ILE A 56 0.99 6.37 9.43
C ILE A 56 1.93 7.52 9.05
N ALA A 57 3.21 7.43 9.40
CA ALA A 57 4.17 8.47 9.01
C ALA A 57 4.28 8.61 7.48
N ALA A 58 4.29 7.50 6.75
CA ALA A 58 4.30 7.49 5.29
C ALA A 58 3.00 8.09 4.70
N HIS A 59 1.84 7.85 5.31
CA HIS A 59 0.56 8.48 4.95
C HIS A 59 0.63 10.01 5.08
N GLU A 60 1.07 10.50 6.24
CA GLU A 60 1.21 11.95 6.48
C GLU A 60 2.24 12.59 5.53
N ILE A 61 3.32 11.87 5.21
CA ILE A 61 4.26 12.31 4.18
C ILE A 61 3.61 12.32 2.80
N GLY A 62 2.73 11.36 2.49
CA GLY A 62 1.91 11.34 1.28
C GLY A 62 1.13 12.65 1.09
N HIS A 63 0.48 13.14 2.15
CA HIS A 63 -0.14 14.47 2.14
C HIS A 63 0.86 15.58 1.85
N ALA A 64 2.00 15.57 2.52
CA ALA A 64 3.03 16.60 2.32
C ALA A 64 3.62 16.63 0.90
N ILE A 65 3.64 15.50 0.20
CA ILE A 65 4.08 15.38 -1.20
C ILE A 65 2.92 15.51 -2.21
N GLY A 66 1.74 15.96 -1.77
CA GLY A 66 0.65 16.40 -2.65
C GLY A 66 -0.48 15.40 -2.86
N MET A 67 -0.61 14.38 -2.01
CA MET A 67 -1.72 13.42 -2.11
C MET A 67 -2.91 13.84 -1.26
N PHE A 68 -4.11 13.78 -1.85
CA PHE A 68 -5.36 13.73 -1.09
C PHE A 68 -5.69 12.29 -0.68
N HIS A 69 -6.67 12.12 0.21
CA HIS A 69 -7.18 10.80 0.48
C HIS A 69 -7.84 10.18 -0.76
N THR A 70 -7.66 8.87 -0.94
CA THR A 70 -8.15 8.16 -2.13
C THR A 70 -9.67 8.17 -2.22
N GLN A 71 -10.39 8.10 -1.09
CA GLN A 71 -11.85 8.21 -1.07
C GLN A 71 -12.39 9.61 -1.39
N SER A 72 -11.52 10.62 -1.47
CA SER A 72 -11.85 11.98 -1.89
C SER A 72 -11.65 12.20 -3.39
N ARG A 73 -11.25 11.18 -4.16
CA ARG A 73 -11.16 11.31 -5.62
C ARG A 73 -12.48 11.77 -6.23
N HIS A 74 -12.40 12.60 -7.26
CA HIS A 74 -13.59 13.12 -7.95
C HIS A 74 -14.47 12.00 -8.56
N ASP A 75 -13.87 10.85 -8.88
CA ASP A 75 -14.50 9.66 -9.47
C ASP A 75 -14.84 8.55 -8.46
N ARG A 76 -14.65 8.77 -7.14
CA ARG A 76 -14.78 7.73 -6.11
C ARG A 76 -16.14 7.02 -6.09
N ASP A 77 -17.23 7.72 -6.45
CA ASP A 77 -18.60 7.18 -6.46
C ASP A 77 -18.81 6.07 -7.51
N GLN A 78 -17.82 5.83 -8.40
CA GLN A 78 -17.80 4.69 -9.33
C GLN A 78 -17.27 3.40 -8.67
N TYR A 79 -16.65 3.50 -7.49
CA TYR A 79 -15.92 2.41 -6.84
C TYR A 79 -16.47 2.07 -5.46
N ILE A 80 -16.91 3.09 -4.71
CA ILE A 80 -17.46 2.95 -3.37
C ILE A 80 -18.79 3.68 -3.22
N MET A 81 -19.64 3.16 -2.35
CA MET A 81 -20.84 3.81 -1.82
C MET A 81 -20.57 4.28 -0.39
N LEU A 82 -21.03 5.49 -0.06
CA LEU A 82 -21.03 5.99 1.31
C LEU A 82 -22.36 5.70 2.00
N ASP A 83 -22.32 5.05 3.15
CA ASP A 83 -23.47 4.96 4.03
C ASP A 83 -23.49 6.15 5.01
N ILE A 84 -24.09 7.25 4.53
CA ILE A 84 -24.23 8.50 5.30
C ILE A 84 -24.91 8.26 6.64
N ASN A 85 -25.83 7.30 6.72
CA ASN A 85 -26.56 6.97 7.95
C ASN A 85 -25.71 6.27 9.00
N SER A 86 -24.48 5.86 8.67
CA SER A 86 -23.52 5.27 9.62
C SER A 86 -22.37 6.22 9.96
N ILE A 87 -22.25 7.36 9.27
CA ILE A 87 -21.20 8.37 9.49
C ILE A 87 -21.60 9.28 10.65
N LYS A 88 -20.63 9.62 11.52
CA LYS A 88 -20.83 10.63 12.56
C LYS A 88 -21.19 11.98 11.94
N PRO A 89 -22.18 12.73 12.49
CA PRO A 89 -22.57 14.03 11.92
C PRO A 89 -21.41 15.03 11.76
N ASP A 90 -20.43 15.01 12.67
CA ASP A 90 -19.23 15.86 12.66
C ASP A 90 -18.07 15.31 11.80
N GLY A 91 -18.29 14.22 11.07
CA GLY A 91 -17.30 13.61 10.18
C GLY A 91 -17.71 13.58 8.71
N LEU A 92 -18.82 14.22 8.32
CA LEU A 92 -19.31 14.21 6.94
C LEU A 92 -18.36 14.92 5.96
N ASP A 93 -17.74 16.01 6.39
CA ASP A 93 -16.75 16.78 5.64
C ASP A 93 -15.49 15.96 5.30
N GLN A 94 -15.19 14.93 6.10
CA GLN A 94 -14.05 14.02 5.87
C GLN A 94 -14.24 13.12 4.63
N PHE A 95 -15.43 13.14 4.03
CA PHE A 95 -15.76 12.39 2.81
C PHE A 95 -16.05 13.28 1.60
N ASP A 96 -15.75 14.58 1.72
CA ASP A 96 -15.83 15.51 0.60
C ASP A 96 -14.92 15.07 -0.54
N LYS A 97 -15.43 15.20 -1.76
CA LYS A 97 -14.67 14.92 -2.97
C LYS A 97 -13.90 16.16 -3.39
N GLU A 98 -12.65 15.96 -3.76
CA GLU A 98 -11.86 16.97 -4.45
C GLU A 98 -12.40 17.15 -5.88
N PRO A 99 -12.46 18.40 -6.39
CA PRO A 99 -12.89 18.64 -7.76
C PRO A 99 -11.80 18.22 -8.78
N PRO A 100 -12.16 17.89 -10.04
CA PRO A 100 -11.21 17.42 -11.05
C PRO A 100 -10.04 18.38 -11.36
N ASN A 101 -10.20 19.69 -11.12
CA ASN A 101 -9.13 20.66 -11.31
C ASN A 101 -8.10 20.70 -10.17
N ARG A 102 -8.39 20.04 -9.04
CA ARG A 102 -7.49 19.92 -7.88
C ARG A 102 -7.00 18.49 -7.67
N ASN A 103 -7.71 17.50 -8.18
CA ASN A 103 -7.34 16.08 -8.11
C ASN A 103 -7.13 15.51 -9.51
N GLU A 104 -5.86 15.33 -9.89
CA GLU A 104 -5.46 14.63 -11.11
C GLU A 104 -5.13 13.17 -10.77
N ASN A 105 -5.75 12.24 -11.50
CA ASN A 105 -5.59 10.80 -11.28
C ASN A 105 -4.56 10.16 -12.23
N TYR A 106 -4.03 10.89 -13.21
CA TYR A 106 -2.99 10.41 -14.15
C TYR A 106 -3.38 9.16 -14.96
N GLY A 107 -4.69 8.92 -15.12
CA GLY A 107 -5.21 7.68 -15.71
C GLY A 107 -4.97 6.42 -14.85
N ILE A 108 -4.58 6.59 -13.58
CA ILE A 108 -4.37 5.50 -12.63
C ILE A 108 -5.72 5.02 -12.06
N PRO A 109 -5.99 3.70 -12.10
CA PRO A 109 -7.23 3.14 -11.57
C PRO A 109 -7.37 3.39 -10.06
N TYR A 110 -8.60 3.25 -9.55
CA TYR A 110 -8.87 3.34 -8.12
C TYR A 110 -8.28 2.13 -7.38
N ASP A 111 -7.30 2.37 -6.51
CA ASP A 111 -6.66 1.34 -5.70
C ASP A 111 -7.24 1.33 -4.29
N TYR A 112 -8.07 0.33 -4.00
CA TYR A 112 -8.70 0.14 -2.69
C TYR A 112 -7.69 -0.03 -1.54
N GLY A 113 -6.47 -0.51 -1.86
CA GLY A 113 -5.40 -0.73 -0.89
C GLY A 113 -4.36 0.37 -0.83
N SER A 114 -4.73 1.56 -1.32
CA SER A 114 -3.92 2.77 -1.20
C SER A 114 -3.65 3.11 0.27
N ILE A 115 -2.41 3.52 0.59
CA ILE A 115 -2.06 4.04 1.92
C ILE A 115 -2.87 5.28 2.28
N MET A 116 -3.31 6.03 1.27
CA MET A 116 -4.15 7.22 1.40
C MET A 116 -5.65 6.90 1.48
N HIS A 117 -6.07 5.64 1.46
CA HIS A 117 -7.48 5.27 1.57
C HIS A 117 -7.88 5.03 3.03
N TYR A 118 -9.01 5.60 3.46
CA TYR A 118 -9.61 5.29 4.76
C TYR A 118 -10.07 3.83 4.88
N GLY A 119 -10.14 3.31 6.11
CA GLY A 119 -10.74 2.00 6.41
C GLY A 119 -12.26 2.00 6.26
N SER A 120 -12.85 0.84 5.96
CA SER A 120 -14.30 0.68 5.71
C SER A 120 -15.22 1.25 6.81
N ARG A 121 -14.74 1.36 8.05
CA ARG A 121 -15.49 1.87 9.22
C ARG A 121 -15.02 3.23 9.73
N SER A 122 -14.17 3.94 8.98
CA SER A 122 -13.71 5.28 9.36
C SER A 122 -14.89 6.20 9.64
N PHE A 123 -14.82 6.97 10.74
CA PHE A 123 -15.87 7.88 11.20
C PHE A 123 -17.25 7.25 11.48
N SER A 124 -17.31 5.92 11.67
CA SER A 124 -18.53 5.24 12.07
C SER A 124 -18.97 5.60 13.50
N TYR A 125 -20.26 5.84 13.74
CA TYR A 125 -20.81 5.99 15.10
C TYR A 125 -21.40 4.69 15.67
N ASN A 126 -21.74 3.74 14.81
CA ASN A 126 -22.47 2.50 15.14
C ASN A 126 -21.66 1.23 14.88
N LYS A 127 -20.36 1.36 14.54
CA LYS A 127 -19.43 0.29 14.13
C LYS A 127 -19.81 -0.39 12.79
N GLN A 128 -20.82 0.11 12.09
CA GLN A 128 -21.13 -0.30 10.72
C GLN A 128 -20.16 0.34 9.74
N ARG A 129 -20.07 -0.24 8.54
CA ARG A 129 -19.25 0.28 7.46
C ARG A 129 -19.82 1.61 6.97
N THR A 130 -18.96 2.61 6.86
CA THR A 130 -19.27 3.92 6.28
C THR A 130 -18.93 3.97 4.79
N MET A 131 -17.93 3.19 4.37
CA MET A 131 -17.55 2.99 2.97
C MET A 131 -17.74 1.54 2.57
N ILE A 132 -18.48 1.34 1.48
CA ILE A 132 -18.83 0.02 0.96
C ILE A 132 -18.34 -0.05 -0.49
N PRO A 133 -17.31 -0.85 -0.80
CA PRO A 133 -16.90 -1.03 -2.18
C PRO A 133 -17.97 -1.79 -2.96
N TYR A 134 -18.19 -1.44 -4.24
CA TYR A 134 -19.14 -2.19 -5.08
C TYR A 134 -18.67 -3.62 -5.36
N ASP A 135 -17.36 -3.84 -5.33
CA ASP A 135 -16.76 -5.16 -5.29
C ASP A 135 -16.40 -5.49 -3.83
N ASP A 136 -17.29 -6.25 -3.18
CA ASP A 136 -17.26 -6.55 -1.74
C ASP A 136 -15.97 -7.25 -1.28
N ARG A 137 -15.27 -7.92 -2.18
CA ARG A 137 -13.96 -8.56 -1.94
C ARG A 137 -12.86 -7.58 -1.54
N TYR A 138 -13.05 -6.27 -1.75
CA TYR A 138 -12.11 -5.23 -1.32
C TYR A 138 -12.39 -4.65 0.06
N VAL A 139 -13.46 -5.09 0.74
CA VAL A 139 -13.90 -4.42 1.96
C VAL A 139 -12.84 -4.42 3.06
N ASP A 140 -12.08 -5.51 3.19
CA ASP A 140 -10.97 -5.64 4.14
C ASP A 140 -9.62 -5.16 3.56
N THR A 141 -9.60 -4.78 2.27
CA THR A 141 -8.45 -4.12 1.63
C THR A 141 -8.39 -2.62 1.97
N LEU A 142 -9.55 -1.98 2.22
CA LEU A 142 -9.66 -0.57 2.60
C LEU A 142 -8.91 -0.27 3.91
N GLY A 143 -8.13 0.83 3.97
CA GLY A 143 -7.36 1.21 5.17
C GLY A 143 -5.97 0.59 5.24
N SER A 144 -5.40 0.19 4.10
CA SER A 144 -4.09 -0.45 3.97
C SER A 144 -2.95 0.39 4.58
N PRO A 145 -2.04 -0.20 5.38
CA PRO A 145 -0.87 0.52 5.93
C PRO A 145 0.33 0.59 4.97
N PHE A 146 0.14 0.26 3.69
CA PHE A 146 1.21 0.05 2.73
C PHE A 146 1.11 1.03 1.57
N ILE A 147 2.24 1.65 1.19
CA ILE A 147 2.34 2.37 -0.08
C ILE A 147 2.13 1.35 -1.21
N SER A 148 1.06 1.51 -1.97
CA SER A 148 0.72 0.68 -3.10
C SER A 148 1.60 1.00 -4.31
N PHE A 149 1.68 0.05 -5.23
CA PHE A 149 2.43 0.24 -6.46
C PHE A 149 1.92 1.44 -7.27
N TYR A 150 0.61 1.68 -7.26
CA TYR A 150 0.03 2.78 -8.01
C TYR A 150 0.31 4.15 -7.39
N GLU A 151 0.51 4.22 -6.09
CA GLU A 151 0.90 5.46 -5.41
C GLU A 151 2.37 5.79 -5.72
N LEU A 152 3.24 4.77 -5.77
CA LEU A 152 4.60 4.93 -6.27
C LEU A 152 4.60 5.40 -7.72
N LEU A 153 3.79 4.79 -8.60
CA LEU A 153 3.69 5.21 -9.99
C LEU A 153 3.18 6.67 -10.09
N MET A 154 2.14 7.02 -9.34
CA MET A 154 1.57 8.36 -9.31
C MET A 154 2.61 9.42 -8.91
N MET A 155 3.34 9.20 -7.81
CA MET A 155 4.37 10.14 -7.36
C MET A 155 5.55 10.22 -8.33
N ASN A 156 5.93 9.09 -8.96
CA ASN A 156 6.97 9.10 -9.98
C ASN A 156 6.55 9.82 -11.26
N ILE A 157 5.27 9.82 -11.62
CA ILE A 157 4.71 10.65 -12.70
C ILE A 157 4.69 12.12 -12.25
N HIS A 158 4.09 12.41 -11.10
CA HIS A 158 3.87 13.79 -10.61
C HIS A 158 5.16 14.60 -10.49
N TYR A 159 6.24 13.97 -10.00
CA TYR A 159 7.55 14.60 -9.82
C TYR A 159 8.50 14.38 -11.02
N ASN A 160 8.00 13.92 -12.17
CA ASN A 160 8.78 13.62 -13.38
C ASN A 160 9.98 12.68 -13.13
N CYS A 161 9.85 11.76 -12.18
CA CYS A 161 10.90 10.81 -11.86
C CYS A 161 11.14 9.79 -12.99
N LEU A 162 10.09 9.44 -13.74
CA LEU A 162 10.18 8.49 -14.85
C LEU A 162 11.10 8.98 -15.98
N ASP A 163 11.23 10.29 -16.17
CA ASP A 163 12.08 10.86 -17.21
C ASP A 163 13.58 10.60 -16.98
N LYS A 164 13.99 10.34 -15.73
CA LYS A 164 15.39 10.06 -15.38
C LYS A 164 15.97 8.84 -16.10
N CYS A 165 15.11 7.88 -16.46
CA CYS A 165 15.53 6.66 -17.15
C CYS A 165 15.15 6.63 -18.63
N LYS A 166 14.40 7.63 -19.12
CA LYS A 166 13.84 7.63 -20.48
C LYS A 166 14.89 7.69 -21.58
N SER A 167 15.98 8.42 -21.35
CA SER A 167 17.11 8.54 -22.29
C SER A 167 18.24 7.54 -22.03
N ASN A 168 18.08 6.64 -21.06
CA ASN A 168 19.12 5.67 -20.72
C ASN A 168 18.94 4.39 -21.56
N PRO A 169 19.84 4.09 -22.51
CA PRO A 169 19.73 2.91 -23.37
C PRO A 169 19.90 1.59 -22.60
N SER A 170 20.49 1.64 -21.40
CA SER A 170 20.66 0.52 -20.49
C SER A 170 19.52 0.42 -19.45
N ALA A 171 18.45 1.21 -19.59
CA ALA A 171 17.31 1.13 -18.71
C ALA A 171 16.63 -0.25 -18.79
N ALA A 172 16.21 -0.76 -17.63
CA ALA A 172 15.55 -2.03 -17.47
C ALA A 172 14.24 -2.08 -18.26
N LYS A 173 14.01 -3.19 -18.96
CA LYS A 173 12.69 -3.52 -19.53
C LYS A 173 11.89 -4.26 -18.48
N CYS A 174 10.99 -3.55 -17.82
CA CYS A 174 10.21 -4.08 -16.70
C CYS A 174 9.03 -4.92 -17.17
N TYR A 175 8.84 -6.07 -16.55
CA TYR A 175 7.70 -6.96 -16.76
C TYR A 175 6.57 -6.64 -15.79
N MET A 176 5.41 -7.27 -16.03
CA MET A 176 4.23 -7.21 -15.16
C MET A 176 3.71 -5.80 -14.86
N GLY A 177 4.05 -4.84 -15.74
CA GLY A 177 3.65 -3.45 -15.59
C GLY A 177 4.47 -2.63 -14.59
N GLY A 178 5.63 -3.15 -14.16
CA GLY A 178 6.64 -2.37 -13.43
C GLY A 178 7.25 -1.24 -14.27
N PHE A 179 8.05 -0.38 -13.65
CA PHE A 179 8.75 0.73 -14.33
C PHE A 179 10.20 0.88 -13.86
N PRO A 180 11.10 1.45 -14.68
CA PRO A 180 12.51 1.62 -14.32
C PRO A 180 12.67 2.45 -13.05
N HIS A 181 13.54 2.00 -12.16
CA HIS A 181 13.75 2.65 -10.87
C HIS A 181 14.49 3.99 -11.08
N PRO A 182 13.96 5.13 -10.60
CA PRO A 182 14.43 6.47 -10.98
C PRO A 182 15.83 6.83 -10.43
N ARG A 183 16.32 6.05 -9.45
CA ARG A 183 17.69 6.16 -8.89
C ARG A 183 18.67 5.13 -9.43
N ASP A 184 18.18 4.10 -10.12
CA ASP A 184 18.99 3.02 -10.67
C ASP A 184 18.22 2.42 -11.85
N CYS A 185 18.41 3.01 -13.03
CA CYS A 185 17.67 2.62 -14.21
C CYS A 185 17.93 1.17 -14.63
N SER A 186 18.95 0.49 -14.07
CA SER A 186 19.24 -0.90 -14.41
C SER A 186 18.25 -1.89 -13.80
N LYS A 187 17.43 -1.48 -12.83
CA LYS A 187 16.41 -2.31 -12.18
C LYS A 187 15.02 -1.67 -12.24
N CYS A 188 14.01 -2.43 -11.85
CA CYS A 188 12.62 -2.03 -11.86
C CYS A 188 12.05 -1.84 -10.45
N ILE A 189 11.06 -0.95 -10.34
CA ILE A 189 10.08 -0.96 -9.26
C ILE A 189 8.95 -1.91 -9.68
N CYS A 190 8.66 -2.88 -8.81
CA CYS A 190 7.78 -4.00 -9.14
C CYS A 190 6.43 -3.88 -8.44
N PRO A 191 5.34 -4.26 -9.10
CA PRO A 191 4.07 -4.39 -8.41
C PRO A 191 4.12 -5.46 -7.32
N GLY A 192 3.29 -5.31 -6.29
CA GLY A 192 3.25 -6.26 -5.17
C GLY A 192 3.03 -7.69 -5.65
N GLY A 193 3.81 -8.63 -5.13
CA GLY A 193 3.81 -10.04 -5.56
C GLY A 193 4.81 -10.36 -6.69
N TYR A 194 5.49 -9.35 -7.25
CA TYR A 194 6.57 -9.51 -8.24
C TYR A 194 7.87 -8.91 -7.71
N GLY A 195 8.99 -9.48 -8.15
CA GLY A 195 10.32 -9.07 -7.75
C GLY A 195 11.37 -9.45 -8.79
N GLY A 196 12.62 -9.52 -8.33
CA GLY A 196 13.78 -9.62 -9.21
C GLY A 196 14.08 -8.29 -9.90
N LYS A 197 15.17 -8.26 -10.67
CA LYS A 197 15.66 -7.03 -11.32
C LYS A 197 14.64 -6.45 -12.31
N LEU A 198 13.84 -7.30 -12.95
CA LEU A 198 12.92 -6.95 -14.03
C LEU A 198 11.44 -7.20 -13.71
N CYS A 199 11.08 -7.52 -12.47
CA CYS A 199 9.69 -7.84 -12.06
C CYS A 199 9.10 -9.12 -12.69
N ASN A 200 9.96 -10.05 -13.10
CA ASN A 200 9.59 -11.34 -13.70
C ASN A 200 9.88 -12.53 -12.78
N GLU A 201 10.20 -12.27 -11.51
CA GLU A 201 10.50 -13.28 -10.51
C GLU A 201 9.55 -13.15 -9.31
N ARG A 202 9.40 -14.23 -8.55
CA ARG A 202 8.76 -14.18 -7.23
C ARG A 202 9.65 -13.36 -6.30
N PRO A 203 9.09 -12.47 -5.45
CA PRO A 203 9.88 -11.76 -4.44
C PRO A 203 10.74 -12.71 -3.60
N GLN A 204 11.95 -12.26 -3.25
CA GLN A 204 12.83 -13.01 -2.34
C GLN A 204 12.19 -13.12 -0.95
N GLY A 205 12.53 -14.19 -0.22
CA GLY A 205 11.95 -14.50 1.09
C GLY A 205 11.07 -15.76 1.07
N CYS A 206 10.26 -15.92 2.11
CA CYS A 206 9.36 -17.06 2.29
C CYS A 206 8.25 -17.14 1.22
N GLY A 207 7.58 -18.29 1.17
CA GLY A 207 6.64 -18.67 0.10
C GLY A 207 7.29 -19.52 -1.00
N LYS A 208 6.48 -19.96 -1.97
CA LYS A 208 6.89 -20.94 -2.99
C LYS A 208 6.13 -20.76 -4.30
N ILE A 209 6.69 -21.34 -5.36
CA ILE A 209 5.97 -21.54 -6.62
C ILE A 209 5.22 -22.88 -6.50
N LEU A 210 3.93 -22.85 -6.77
CA LEU A 210 3.01 -23.98 -6.68
C LEU A 210 2.42 -24.26 -8.07
N GLN A 211 2.25 -25.53 -8.40
CA GLN A 211 1.52 -25.95 -9.60
C GLN A 211 0.10 -26.34 -9.21
N ALA A 212 -0.89 -25.65 -9.80
CA ALA A 212 -2.29 -25.98 -9.61
C ALA A 212 -2.61 -27.34 -10.25
N THR A 213 -3.40 -28.14 -9.54
CA THR A 213 -3.91 -29.43 -10.04
C THR A 213 -5.41 -29.35 -10.32
N SER A 214 -6.00 -30.42 -10.85
CA SER A 214 -7.45 -30.51 -11.04
C SER A 214 -8.23 -30.72 -9.72
N THR A 215 -7.53 -30.99 -8.62
CA THR A 215 -8.13 -31.14 -7.29
C THR A 215 -7.60 -30.07 -6.34
N PHE A 216 -8.41 -29.69 -5.36
CA PHE A 216 -7.98 -28.75 -4.32
C PHE A 216 -6.82 -29.36 -3.53
N GLN A 217 -5.77 -28.57 -3.37
CA GLN A 217 -4.61 -28.91 -2.54
C GLN A 217 -4.57 -27.92 -1.36
N PRO A 218 -4.37 -28.40 -0.12
CA PRO A 218 -4.23 -27.50 1.01
C PRO A 218 -2.95 -26.67 0.88
N LEU A 219 -3.05 -25.38 1.23
CA LEU A 219 -1.91 -24.48 1.39
C LEU A 219 -2.00 -23.89 2.79
N GLU A 220 -1.12 -24.36 3.67
CA GLU A 220 -0.98 -23.89 5.04
C GLU A 220 0.40 -23.26 5.19
N ASP A 221 0.46 -22.12 5.88
CA ASP A 221 1.68 -21.41 6.19
C ASP A 221 1.52 -20.60 7.48
N SER A 222 2.62 -20.40 8.21
CA SER A 222 2.65 -19.64 9.47
C SER A 222 3.58 -18.44 9.31
N VAL A 223 3.00 -17.27 9.04
CA VAL A 223 3.78 -16.03 8.82
C VAL A 223 3.84 -15.21 10.10
N GLY A 224 5.03 -14.96 10.64
CA GLY A 224 5.19 -14.15 11.86
C GLY A 224 6.43 -14.51 12.68
N TYR A 225 6.30 -14.45 14.01
CA TYR A 225 7.41 -14.62 14.96
C TYR A 225 8.15 -15.96 14.83
N ASP A 226 7.50 -17.03 14.34
CA ASP A 226 8.14 -18.32 14.10
C ASP A 226 9.20 -18.28 12.98
N HIS A 227 9.14 -17.28 12.10
CA HIS A 227 10.18 -17.00 11.11
C HIS A 227 11.27 -16.04 11.61
N ILE A 228 11.16 -15.55 12.86
CA ILE A 228 12.12 -14.66 13.50
C ILE A 228 12.96 -15.48 14.49
N GLN A 229 14.17 -15.88 14.06
CA GLN A 229 15.08 -16.67 14.90
C GLN A 229 15.61 -15.90 16.14
N ASN A 230 15.45 -14.58 16.18
CA ASN A 230 15.89 -13.72 17.30
C ASN A 230 15.01 -12.48 17.42
N THR A 231 14.37 -12.26 18.56
CA THR A 231 13.43 -11.14 18.79
C THR A 231 14.08 -9.75 18.78
N ARG A 232 15.42 -9.67 18.82
CA ARG A 232 16.17 -8.43 18.59
C ARG A 232 16.26 -8.04 17.11
N ASP A 233 15.95 -8.97 16.20
CA ASP A 233 15.85 -8.75 14.74
C ASP A 233 14.40 -8.51 14.29
N ALA A 234 13.47 -8.28 15.23
CA ALA A 234 12.11 -7.88 14.91
C ALA A 234 12.15 -6.57 14.11
N LYS A 235 12.05 -6.70 12.79
CA LYS A 235 12.09 -5.57 11.87
C LYS A 235 10.83 -4.75 12.03
N ASP A 236 10.96 -3.45 11.77
CA ASP A 236 9.83 -2.50 11.74
C ASP A 236 8.95 -2.67 10.49
N GLU A 237 9.04 -3.82 9.83
CA GLU A 237 8.47 -4.14 8.53
C GLU A 237 7.56 -5.37 8.66
N PHE A 238 6.49 -5.41 7.87
CA PHE A 238 5.68 -6.61 7.73
C PHE A 238 6.49 -7.72 7.07
N LEU A 239 6.46 -8.91 7.66
CA LEU A 239 6.92 -10.11 6.98
C LEU A 239 5.88 -10.52 5.92
N LYS A 240 6.33 -10.69 4.68
CA LYS A 240 5.47 -11.09 3.55
C LYS A 240 5.99 -12.38 2.92
N CYS A 241 5.18 -13.43 2.94
CA CYS A 241 5.44 -14.64 2.17
C CYS A 241 4.68 -14.59 0.83
N ASN A 242 5.42 -14.75 -0.27
CA ASN A 242 4.85 -14.59 -1.61
C ASN A 242 4.71 -15.94 -2.29
N TYR A 243 3.51 -16.26 -2.72
CA TYR A 243 3.16 -17.53 -3.38
C TYR A 243 2.77 -17.30 -4.82
N TRP A 244 3.39 -18.03 -5.74
CA TRP A 244 3.02 -18.01 -7.16
C TRP A 244 2.34 -19.33 -7.50
N ILE A 245 1.03 -19.29 -7.71
CA ILE A 245 0.27 -20.45 -8.17
C ILE A 245 0.23 -20.38 -9.69
N GLN A 246 0.75 -21.42 -10.34
CA GLN A 246 0.83 -21.52 -11.80
C GLN A 246 -0.13 -22.61 -12.29
N ALA A 247 -0.73 -22.37 -13.46
CA ALA A 247 -1.56 -23.34 -14.14
C ALA A 247 -1.15 -23.40 -15.62
N PRO A 248 -1.41 -24.53 -16.32
CA PRO A 248 -1.20 -24.61 -17.76
C PRO A 248 -1.95 -23.51 -18.52
N GLN A 249 -1.40 -23.08 -19.66
CA GLN A 249 -1.97 -22.03 -20.48
C GLN A 249 -3.45 -22.31 -20.80
N GLY A 250 -4.29 -21.27 -20.70
CA GLY A 250 -5.73 -21.35 -20.96
C GLY A 250 -6.57 -21.89 -19.80
N ARG A 251 -5.95 -22.33 -18.70
CA ARG A 251 -6.66 -22.71 -17.46
C ARG A 251 -6.81 -21.51 -16.53
N ARG A 252 -7.82 -21.57 -15.66
CA ARG A 252 -8.02 -20.64 -14.55
C ARG A 252 -7.65 -21.33 -13.25
N ILE A 253 -7.08 -20.58 -12.32
CA ILE A 253 -6.81 -21.05 -10.96
C ILE A 253 -7.99 -20.64 -10.10
N GLU A 254 -8.51 -21.60 -9.34
CA GLU A 254 -9.49 -21.35 -8.29
C GLU A 254 -8.76 -21.43 -6.94
N VAL A 255 -8.96 -20.42 -6.11
CA VAL A 255 -8.40 -20.36 -4.75
C VAL A 255 -9.57 -20.21 -3.80
N LYS A 256 -9.64 -21.11 -2.82
CA LYS A 256 -10.62 -21.04 -1.74
C LYS A 256 -9.90 -20.68 -0.45
N PHE A 257 -10.16 -19.49 0.06
CA PHE A 257 -9.71 -19.09 1.39
C PHE A 257 -10.54 -19.85 2.44
N VAL A 258 -9.84 -20.47 3.41
CA VAL A 258 -10.46 -21.30 4.45
C VAL A 258 -10.60 -20.51 5.75
N SER A 259 -9.48 -20.15 6.37
CA SER A 259 -9.43 -19.40 7.63
C SER A 259 -8.02 -18.86 7.90
N THR A 260 -7.92 -17.98 8.89
CA THR A 260 -6.71 -17.40 9.48
C THR A 260 -6.90 -17.26 10.99
N ASP A 261 -5.88 -17.50 11.81
CA ASP A 261 -5.96 -17.26 13.26
C ASP A 261 -5.75 -15.78 13.65
N GLY A 262 -5.95 -14.87 12.70
CA GLY A 262 -5.56 -13.48 12.74
C GLY A 262 -6.60 -12.51 13.31
N VAL A 263 -6.22 -11.24 13.47
CA VAL A 263 -7.13 -10.20 13.99
C VAL A 263 -7.79 -9.42 12.86
N ALA A 264 -9.11 -9.59 12.72
CA ALA A 264 -9.92 -8.88 11.74
C ALA A 264 -9.93 -7.36 11.97
N THR A 265 -9.24 -6.61 11.10
CA THR A 265 -9.19 -5.15 11.09
C THR A 265 -9.18 -4.63 9.66
N ASP A 266 -9.76 -3.46 9.44
CA ASP A 266 -9.71 -2.78 8.14
C ASP A 266 -8.24 -2.68 7.68
N GLY A 267 -7.98 -3.06 6.42
CA GLY A 267 -6.67 -2.97 5.79
C GLY A 267 -5.72 -4.13 6.10
N CYS A 268 -6.15 -5.12 6.90
CA CYS A 268 -5.31 -6.26 7.31
C CYS A 268 -4.03 -5.80 8.01
N TYR A 269 -4.23 -5.01 9.06
CA TYR A 269 -3.19 -4.21 9.68
C TYR A 269 -2.26 -5.00 10.60
N TYR A 270 -2.69 -6.16 11.10
CA TYR A 270 -1.87 -7.03 11.95
C TYR A 270 -1.31 -8.21 11.15
N ASP A 271 -2.20 -8.84 10.40
CA ASP A 271 -1.97 -10.00 9.57
C ASP A 271 -3.02 -10.00 8.46
N GLY A 272 -2.89 -10.90 7.49
CA GLY A 272 -3.90 -11.14 6.47
C GLY A 272 -3.35 -11.82 5.23
N VAL A 273 -4.27 -12.32 4.41
CA VAL A 273 -3.95 -12.94 3.11
C VAL A 273 -4.43 -12.03 1.99
N GLU A 274 -3.51 -11.61 1.12
CA GLU A 274 -3.83 -10.88 -0.10
C GLU A 274 -3.81 -11.81 -1.32
N ILE A 275 -4.93 -11.89 -2.03
CA ILE A 275 -5.08 -12.66 -3.27
C ILE A 275 -5.13 -11.70 -4.47
N LYS A 276 -4.13 -11.78 -5.35
CA LYS A 276 -4.04 -10.99 -6.59
C LYS A 276 -4.71 -11.72 -7.76
N ALA A 277 -6.04 -11.73 -7.75
CA ALA A 277 -6.86 -12.39 -8.78
C ALA A 277 -7.41 -11.42 -9.86
N GLN A 278 -7.06 -10.13 -9.79
CA GLN A 278 -7.43 -9.15 -10.80
C GLN A 278 -6.65 -9.37 -12.11
N LYS A 279 -7.24 -8.97 -13.24
CA LYS A 279 -6.54 -8.94 -14.53
C LYS A 279 -5.34 -7.98 -14.49
N ASP A 280 -5.52 -6.82 -13.85
CA ASP A 280 -4.44 -5.88 -13.60
C ASP A 280 -3.81 -6.17 -12.24
N GLN A 281 -2.73 -6.94 -12.24
CA GLN A 281 -2.02 -7.33 -11.03
C GLN A 281 -1.14 -6.22 -10.45
N ARG A 282 -1.22 -4.99 -10.99
CA ARG A 282 -0.63 -3.80 -10.38
C ARG A 282 -1.45 -3.28 -9.20
N LEU A 283 -2.76 -3.51 -9.20
CA LEU A 283 -3.67 -3.14 -8.12
C LEU A 283 -3.37 -3.94 -6.85
N THR A 284 -3.71 -3.39 -5.68
CA THR A 284 -3.76 -4.18 -4.44
C THR A 284 -4.78 -5.31 -4.58
N GLY A 285 -4.45 -6.48 -4.05
CA GLY A 285 -5.29 -7.68 -4.08
C GLY A 285 -6.54 -7.59 -3.19
N TYR A 286 -7.39 -8.61 -3.30
CA TYR A 286 -8.45 -8.86 -2.33
C TYR A 286 -7.82 -9.36 -1.04
N ARG A 287 -8.11 -8.73 0.09
CA ARG A 287 -7.60 -9.18 1.38
C ARG A 287 -8.68 -9.90 2.19
N TYR A 288 -8.26 -10.93 2.92
CA TYR A 288 -9.14 -11.77 3.71
C TYR A 288 -8.62 -11.93 5.13
N LEU A 289 -9.56 -11.85 6.07
CA LEU A 289 -9.40 -12.13 7.50
C LEU A 289 -10.64 -12.91 7.95
N ARG A 290 -10.48 -14.15 8.43
CA ARG A 290 -11.55 -14.90 9.11
C ARG A 290 -11.01 -15.86 10.12
#